data_AF-A0A4P8H924-F1
#
_entry.id   AF-A0A4P8H924-F1
#
_cell.length_a   1.000
_cell.length_b   1.000
_cell.length_c   1.000
_cell.angle_alpha   90.00
_cell.angle_beta   90.00
_cell.angle_gamma   90.00
#
_symmetry.space_group_name_H-M   'P 1'
#
loop_
_entity.id
_entity.type
_entity.pdbx_description
1 polymer ?
#
loop_
_entity_poly.entity_id
_entity_poly.type
_entity_poly.pdbx_seq_one_letter_code
_entity_poly.pdbx_strand_id
1 'polypeptide(L)'
;MSDDAITIALMTAMQESSLRNLDHGDRDSLGLFQQRPSQGWGTPDQVRDPVWAAKSFYGINDRGSNPGLVHIRGWESMTPTEAAQAVQRSAYPDAYAQWEGLAAELLSTQDDVAPIV
;
A
#
# COMPACT_ATOMS: atom_id res chain seq x y z
N MET A 1 8.81 -10.10 -4.94
CA MET A 1 8.93 -8.72 -4.42
C MET A 1 10.03 -8.70 -3.38
N SER A 2 10.72 -7.59 -3.16
CA SER A 2 11.72 -7.48 -2.08
C SER A 2 11.04 -7.31 -0.73
N ASP A 3 11.75 -7.64 0.35
CA ASP A 3 11.30 -7.44 1.74
C ASP A 3 10.99 -5.97 2.02
N ASP A 4 11.75 -5.05 1.42
CA ASP A 4 11.50 -3.60 1.51
C ASP A 4 10.12 -3.23 0.94
N ALA A 5 9.77 -3.76 -0.23
CA ALA A 5 8.46 -3.50 -0.84
C ALA A 5 7.32 -4.03 0.05
N ILE A 6 7.50 -5.22 0.65
CA ILE A 6 6.51 -5.81 1.55
C ILE A 6 6.35 -4.94 2.81
N THR A 7 7.46 -4.53 3.41
CA THR A 7 7.49 -3.63 4.58
C THR A 7 6.77 -2.32 4.29
N ILE A 8 7.06 -1.68 3.16
CA ILE A 8 6.40 -0.44 2.71
C ILE A 8 4.88 -0.62 2.59
N ALA A 9 4.42 -1.71 1.98
CA ALA A 9 2.99 -1.98 1.83
C ALA A 9 2.29 -2.24 3.16
N LEU A 10 2.92 -3.01 4.07
CA LEU A 10 2.41 -3.27 5.40
C LEU A 10 2.30 -1.98 6.23
N MET A 11 3.36 -1.17 6.27
CA MET A 11 3.35 0.14 6.92
C MET A 11 2.23 1.03 6.37
N THR A 12 2.07 1.06 5.04
CA THR A 12 1.03 1.84 4.40
C THR A 12 -0.35 1.37 4.84
N ALA A 13 -0.66 0.08 4.71
CA ALA A 13 -1.98 -0.43 5.06
C ALA A 13 -2.29 -0.31 6.57
N MET A 14 -1.28 -0.41 7.44
CA MET A 14 -1.42 -0.10 8.87
C MET A 14 -1.78 1.36 9.12
N GLN A 15 -1.08 2.28 8.45
CA GLN A 15 -1.34 3.71 8.61
C GLN A 15 -2.70 4.12 8.05
N GLU A 16 -3.10 3.58 6.91
CA GLU A 16 -4.32 3.97 6.21
C GLU A 16 -5.57 3.35 6.83
N SER A 17 -5.48 2.12 7.33
CA SER A 17 -6.67 1.37 7.75
C SER A 17 -6.47 0.48 8.99
N SER A 18 -5.29 0.52 9.60
CA SER A 18 -4.90 -0.44 10.64
C SER A 18 -5.06 -1.90 10.17
N LEU A 19 -4.70 -2.18 8.90
CA LEU A 19 -4.85 -3.48 8.22
C LEU A 19 -6.30 -3.98 8.12
N ARG A 20 -7.29 -3.08 8.16
CA ARG A 20 -8.70 -3.44 7.99
C ARG A 20 -9.16 -3.10 6.59
N ASN A 21 -9.83 -4.03 5.92
CA ASN A 21 -10.38 -3.76 4.60
C ASN A 21 -11.69 -2.96 4.71
N LEU A 22 -11.58 -1.64 4.82
CA LEU A 22 -12.71 -0.75 5.13
C LEU A 22 -13.61 -0.50 3.91
N ASP A 23 -14.91 -0.36 4.16
CA ASP A 23 -15.91 0.01 3.15
C ASP A 23 -16.20 1.52 3.10
N HIS A 24 -15.46 2.30 3.89
CA HIS A 24 -15.54 3.75 4.06
C HIS A 24 -14.15 4.37 4.29
N GLY A 25 -14.09 5.70 4.25
CA GLY A 25 -12.88 6.49 4.38
C GLY A 25 -13.13 7.98 4.14
N ASP A 26 -12.07 8.79 4.06
CA ASP A 26 -12.19 10.17 3.60
C ASP A 26 -12.66 10.21 2.13
N ARG A 27 -13.66 11.04 1.84
CA ARG A 27 -14.28 11.15 0.50
C ARG A 27 -14.76 9.77 -0.01
N ASP A 28 -14.11 9.24 -1.04
CA ASP A 28 -14.38 7.94 -1.65
C ASP A 28 -13.22 6.95 -1.45
N SER A 29 -12.35 7.18 -0.46
CA SER A 29 -11.30 6.24 -0.07
C SER A 29 -11.89 4.95 0.49
N LEU A 30 -11.33 3.81 0.06
CA LEU A 30 -11.81 2.48 0.40
C LEU A 30 -10.66 1.48 0.53
N GLY A 31 -10.92 0.37 1.23
CA GLY A 31 -10.04 -0.78 1.33
C GLY A 31 -8.80 -0.57 2.17
N LEU A 32 -7.88 -1.55 2.10
CA LEU A 32 -6.66 -1.61 2.92
C LEU A 32 -5.77 -0.38 2.83
N PHE A 33 -5.65 0.19 1.62
CA PHE A 33 -4.77 1.31 1.32
C PHE A 33 -5.54 2.64 1.21
N GLN A 34 -6.82 2.66 1.57
CA GLN A 34 -7.69 3.86 1.43
C GLN A 34 -7.61 4.50 0.03
N GLN A 35 -7.54 3.65 -0.99
CA GLN A 35 -7.43 4.04 -2.40
C GLN A 35 -8.75 4.66 -2.89
N ARG A 36 -8.64 5.71 -3.71
CA ARG A 36 -9.81 6.46 -4.21
C ARG A 36 -10.16 6.07 -5.64
N PRO A 37 -11.36 5.53 -5.91
CA PRO A 37 -11.84 5.29 -7.28
C PRO A 37 -11.80 6.54 -8.16
N SER A 38 -12.17 7.70 -7.62
CA SER A 38 -12.12 8.98 -8.33
C SER A 38 -10.71 9.45 -8.72
N GLN A 39 -9.65 8.82 -8.18
CA GLN A 39 -8.25 9.08 -8.55
C GLN A 39 -7.65 7.97 -9.42
N GLY A 40 -8.47 7.08 -9.99
CA GLY A 40 -8.00 6.09 -10.98
C GLY A 40 -7.35 4.83 -10.39
N TRP A 41 -7.55 4.57 -9.09
CA TRP A 41 -7.09 3.33 -8.44
C TRP A 41 -7.93 2.09 -8.78
N GLY A 42 -9.11 2.28 -9.38
CA GLY A 42 -10.05 1.21 -9.74
C GLY A 42 -11.50 1.60 -9.47
N THR A 43 -12.46 0.70 -9.67
CA THR A 43 -13.84 0.84 -9.22
C THR A 43 -13.96 0.64 -7.71
N PRO A 44 -15.07 1.04 -7.05
CA PRO A 44 -15.29 0.77 -5.62
C PRO A 44 -15.14 -0.70 -5.22
N ASP A 45 -15.59 -1.63 -6.07
CA ASP A 45 -15.48 -3.07 -5.79
C ASP A 45 -14.02 -3.54 -5.94
N GLN A 46 -13.31 -3.00 -6.93
CA GLN A 46 -11.90 -3.32 -7.16
C GLN A 46 -11.01 -2.82 -6.01
N VAL A 47 -11.14 -1.57 -5.57
CA VAL A 47 -10.28 -1.05 -4.48
C VAL A 47 -10.58 -1.71 -3.12
N ARG A 48 -11.74 -2.36 -2.96
CA ARG A 48 -12.09 -3.19 -1.80
C ARG A 48 -11.63 -4.63 -1.93
N ASP A 49 -11.17 -5.09 -3.09
CA ASP A 49 -10.50 -6.38 -3.22
C ASP A 49 -9.03 -6.22 -2.77
N PRO A 50 -8.59 -6.86 -1.67
CA PRO A 50 -7.22 -6.77 -1.18
C PRO A 50 -6.16 -7.13 -2.23
N VAL A 51 -6.45 -8.09 -3.12
CA VAL A 51 -5.52 -8.53 -4.17
C VAL A 51 -5.37 -7.43 -5.21
N TRP A 52 -6.48 -6.84 -5.66
CA TRP A 52 -6.45 -5.70 -6.56
C TRP A 52 -5.71 -4.51 -5.92
N ALA A 53 -6.08 -4.15 -4.69
CA ALA A 53 -5.52 -2.99 -4.00
C ALA A 53 -4.01 -3.14 -3.78
N ALA A 54 -3.53 -4.33 -3.40
CA ALA A 54 -2.11 -4.62 -3.25
C ALA A 54 -1.37 -4.61 -4.59
N LYS A 55 -1.89 -5.27 -5.64
CA LYS A 55 -1.28 -5.25 -6.98
C LYS A 55 -1.19 -3.81 -7.52
N SER A 56 -2.23 -3.00 -7.28
CA SER A 56 -2.24 -1.58 -7.65
C SER A 56 -1.22 -0.78 -6.84
N PHE A 57 -1.13 -0.97 -5.52
CA PHE A 57 -0.15 -0.32 -4.67
C PHE A 57 1.28 -0.60 -5.12
N TYR A 58 1.60 -1.85 -5.44
CA TYR A 58 2.92 -2.21 -5.98
C TYR A 58 3.15 -1.67 -7.39
N GLY A 59 2.11 -1.35 -8.14
CA GLY A 59 2.20 -0.92 -9.54
C GLY A 59 2.31 -2.09 -10.53
N ILE A 60 1.94 -3.30 -10.12
CA ILE A 60 1.95 -4.51 -10.97
C ILE A 60 0.56 -4.90 -11.49
N ASN A 61 -0.46 -4.09 -11.20
CA ASN A 61 -1.79 -4.26 -11.75
C ASN A 61 -1.85 -3.66 -13.17
N ASP A 62 -1.91 -4.53 -14.17
CA ASP A 62 -1.98 -4.19 -15.59
C ASP A 62 -3.28 -3.46 -16.00
N ARG A 63 -4.30 -3.51 -15.13
CA ARG A 63 -5.61 -2.87 -15.33
C ARG A 63 -5.78 -1.57 -14.54
N GLY A 64 -4.80 -1.20 -13.72
CA GLY A 64 -4.79 0.05 -12.95
C GLY A 64 -4.19 1.20 -13.76
N SER A 65 -4.64 2.44 -13.47
CA SER A 65 -4.11 3.65 -14.13
C SER A 65 -3.22 4.53 -13.25
N ASN A 66 -3.27 4.35 -11.93
CA ASN A 66 -2.48 5.13 -10.98
C ASN A 66 -1.08 4.50 -10.83
N PRO A 67 0.02 5.27 -10.82
CA PRO A 67 1.35 4.74 -10.50
C PRO A 67 1.42 4.15 -9.09
N GLY A 68 1.88 2.90 -8.99
CA GLY A 68 2.28 2.28 -7.72
C GLY A 68 3.77 2.38 -7.45
N LEU A 69 4.24 1.66 -6.42
CA LEU A 69 5.60 1.71 -5.88
C LEU A 69 6.69 1.55 -6.94
N VAL A 70 6.62 0.53 -7.80
CA VAL A 70 7.66 0.28 -8.82
C VAL A 70 7.72 1.35 -9.91
N HIS A 71 6.72 2.23 -9.99
CA HIS A 71 6.72 3.38 -10.90
C HIS A 71 7.34 4.63 -10.27
N ILE A 72 7.65 4.62 -8.98
CA ILE A 72 8.36 5.70 -8.28
C ILE A 72 9.87 5.54 -8.52
N ARG A 73 10.48 6.48 -9.24
CA ARG A 73 11.92 6.42 -9.54
C ARG A 73 12.75 6.45 -8.26
N GLY A 74 13.59 5.45 -8.06
CA GLY A 74 14.54 5.37 -6.95
C GLY A 74 13.91 5.02 -5.60
N TRP A 75 12.70 4.44 -5.60
CA TRP A 75 12.03 4.01 -4.39
C TRP A 75 12.88 3.01 -3.58
N GLU A 76 13.72 2.21 -4.23
CA GLU A 76 14.63 1.25 -3.59
C GLU A 76 15.71 1.93 -2.72
N SER A 77 15.97 3.21 -2.94
CA SER A 77 16.93 4.01 -2.16
C SER A 77 16.24 4.95 -1.17
N MET A 78 14.91 4.97 -1.12
CA MET A 78 14.13 5.76 -0.18
C MET A 78 14.01 5.02 1.15
N THR A 79 13.81 5.76 2.24
CA THR A 79 13.29 5.15 3.46
C THR A 79 11.89 4.57 3.21
N PRO A 80 11.45 3.55 3.96
CA PRO A 80 10.12 2.99 3.78
C PRO A 80 8.99 4.02 3.88
N THR A 81 9.14 5.00 4.78
CA THR A 81 8.22 6.13 4.95
C THR A 81 8.16 7.04 3.73
N GLU A 82 9.31 7.42 3.16
CA GLU A 82 9.37 8.24 1.94
C GLU A 82 8.74 7.52 0.75
N ALA A 83 9.00 6.22 0.60
CA ALA A 83 8.41 5.41 -0.46
C ALA A 83 6.88 5.29 -0.32
N ALA A 84 6.38 4.99 0.90
CA ALA A 84 4.95 4.96 1.20
C ALA A 84 4.27 6.30 0.87
N GLN A 85 4.87 7.40 1.32
CA GLN A 85 4.39 8.75 1.05
C GLN A 85 4.44 9.10 -0.44
N ALA A 86 5.44 8.65 -1.20
CA ALA A 86 5.53 8.91 -2.63
C ALA A 86 4.39 8.23 -3.42
N VAL A 87 3.96 7.04 -2.98
CA VAL A 87 2.81 6.32 -3.56
C VAL A 87 1.49 6.99 -3.15
N GLN A 88 1.27 7.21 -1.85
CA GLN A 88 -0.03 7.66 -1.33
C GLN A 88 -0.27 9.16 -1.46
N ARG A 89 0.81 9.95 -1.43
CA ARG A 89 0.79 11.42 -1.47
C ARG A 89 -0.14 12.02 -0.40
N SER A 90 -0.03 11.49 0.82
CA SER A 90 -0.86 11.92 1.96
C SER A 90 -0.49 13.33 2.44
N ALA A 91 -1.33 13.92 3.29
CA ALA A 91 -1.03 15.20 3.96
C ALA A 91 -0.05 15.06 5.14
N TYR A 92 0.31 13.84 5.53
CA TYR A 92 1.08 13.56 6.75
C TYR A 92 2.28 12.64 6.43
N PRO A 93 3.36 13.18 5.85
CA PRO A 93 4.46 12.39 5.32
C PRO A 93 5.14 11.49 6.35
N ASP A 94 5.21 11.92 7.62
CA ASP A 94 5.92 11.20 8.68
C ASP A 94 5.04 10.15 9.39
N ALA A 95 3.75 10.07 9.08
CA ALA A 95 2.81 9.22 9.82
C ALA A 95 3.10 7.72 9.63
N TYR A 96 3.78 7.33 8.54
CA TYR A 96 4.10 5.93 8.27
C TYR A 96 5.22 5.39 9.18
N ALA A 97 6.15 6.25 9.63
CA ALA A 97 7.37 5.84 10.35
C ALA A 97 7.08 5.06 11.64
N GLN A 98 5.96 5.35 12.31
CA GLN A 98 5.56 4.66 13.54
C GLN A 98 5.30 3.16 13.34
N TRP A 99 5.04 2.72 12.10
CA TRP A 99 4.69 1.34 11.78
C TRP A 99 5.86 0.48 11.30
N GLU A 100 7.04 1.07 11.06
CA GLU A 100 8.17 0.38 10.43
C GLU A 100 8.62 -0.86 11.22
N GLY A 101 8.79 -0.72 12.54
CA GLY A 101 9.17 -1.83 13.41
C GLY A 101 8.15 -2.97 13.42
N LEU A 102 6.86 -2.64 13.48
CA LEU A 102 5.80 -3.65 13.47
C LEU A 102 5.69 -4.36 12.11
N ALA A 103 5.86 -3.62 11.01
CA ALA A 103 5.84 -4.20 9.67
C ALA A 103 7.01 -5.18 9.45
N ALA A 104 8.22 -4.82 9.90
CA ALA A 104 9.38 -5.70 9.84
C ALA A 104 9.20 -6.97 10.70
N GLU A 105 8.61 -6.83 11.90
CA GLU A 105 8.30 -7.98 12.76
C GLU A 105 7.28 -8.92 12.12
N LEU A 106 6.19 -8.38 11.56
CA LEU A 106 5.19 -9.19 10.84
C LEU A 106 5.80 -9.93 9.66
N LEU A 107 6.67 -9.29 8.88
CA LEU A 107 7.33 -9.95 7.76
C LEU A 107 8.19 -11.13 8.24
N SER A 108 8.99 -10.93 9.29
CA SER A 108 9.88 -11.97 9.85
C SER A 108 9.18 -13.18 10.48
N THR A 109 7.88 -13.08 10.71
CA THR A 109 7.07 -14.13 11.34
C THR A 109 6.13 -14.84 10.36
N GLN A 110 6.12 -14.44 9.08
CA GLN A 110 5.20 -14.92 8.04
C GLN A 110 5.97 -15.53 6.84
N ASP A 111 7.05 -16.27 7.12
CA ASP A 111 7.91 -16.88 6.10
C ASP A 111 7.24 -18.08 5.38
N ASP A 112 6.04 -18.49 5.80
CA ASP A 112 5.29 -19.64 5.31
C ASP A 112 4.11 -19.29 4.39
N VAL A 113 3.91 -18.00 4.08
CA VAL A 113 2.78 -17.54 3.26
C VAL A 113 3.13 -17.58 1.77
N ALA A 114 2.33 -18.29 0.98
CA ALA A 114 2.51 -18.36 -0.47
C ALA A 114 2.32 -16.96 -1.13
N PRO A 115 3.11 -16.61 -2.16
CA PRO A 115 2.96 -15.33 -2.86
C PRO A 115 1.57 -15.17 -3.48
N ILE A 116 1.04 -13.94 -3.42
CA ILE A 116 -0.15 -13.55 -4.17
C ILE A 116 0.22 -13.50 -5.66
N VAL A 117 -0.10 -14.56 -6.41
CA VAL A 117 0.05 -14.64 -7.88
C VAL A 117 -1.16 -14.08 -8.61
#